data_AF-A0A0P9MJ56-F1
#
_entry.id   AF-A0A0P9MJ56-F1
#
_cell.length_a   1.000
_cell.length_b   1.000
_cell.length_c   1.000
_cell.angle_alpha   90.00
_cell.angle_beta   90.00
_cell.angle_gamma   90.00
#
_symmetry.space_group_name_H-M   'P 1'
#
loop_
_entity.id
_entity.type
_entity.pdbx_description
1 polymer ?
#
loop_
_entity_poly.entity_id
_entity_poly.type
_entity_poly.pdbx_seq_one_letter_code
_entity_poly.pdbx_strand_id
1 'polypeptide(L)'
;MAEFLHRFAQGFAALNKDNLDQVAELYSEDVSFSDPMHDIHGLAAMQRYFAELYANVRDLHFDFHAFDEVRPGEGYLVWTMSYSHPRLAGGRTIRVEGCSHLKWRDKVYRHRDYFDAGALLYEHLPIMGRAIHWLKKRLG
;
A
#
# COMPACT_ATOMS: atom_id res chain seq x y z
N MET A 1 -19.45 -7.27 -12.40
CA MET A 1 -19.67 -5.82 -12.22
C MET A 1 -19.05 -5.49 -10.88
N ALA A 2 -18.16 -4.50 -10.84
CA ALA A 2 -17.03 -4.33 -9.90
C ALA A 2 -17.34 -4.21 -8.38
N GLU A 3 -18.42 -4.80 -7.86
CA GLU A 3 -18.85 -4.71 -6.46
C GLU A 3 -17.77 -5.22 -5.49
N PHE A 4 -17.07 -6.31 -5.84
CA PHE A 4 -15.95 -6.80 -5.04
C PHE A 4 -14.86 -5.72 -4.88
N LEU A 5 -14.49 -5.06 -5.97
CA LEU A 5 -13.45 -4.02 -5.99
C LEU A 5 -13.85 -2.82 -5.10
N HIS A 6 -15.12 -2.42 -5.13
CA HIS A 6 -15.62 -1.34 -4.28
C HIS A 6 -15.56 -1.70 -2.80
N ARG A 7 -16.05 -2.90 -2.43
CA ARG A 7 -15.99 -3.37 -1.03
C ARG A 7 -14.55 -3.53 -0.55
N PHE A 8 -13.69 -4.08 -1.39
CA PHE A 8 -12.28 -4.23 -1.08
C PHE A 8 -11.62 -2.86 -0.86
N ALA A 9 -11.82 -1.90 -1.76
CA ALA A 9 -11.23 -0.57 -1.64
C ALA A 9 -11.73 0.18 -0.38
N GLN A 10 -13.01 0.07 -0.05
CA GLN A 10 -13.57 0.64 1.17
C GLN A 10 -12.93 0.02 2.42
N GLY A 11 -12.82 -1.32 2.45
CA GLY A 11 -12.15 -2.01 3.56
C GLY A 11 -10.67 -1.65 3.66
N PHE A 12 -9.98 -1.59 2.53
CA PHE A 12 -8.56 -1.23 2.47
C PHE A 12 -8.30 0.20 2.93
N ALA A 13 -9.12 1.17 2.49
CA ALA A 13 -9.03 2.57 2.92
C ALA A 13 -9.34 2.76 4.41
N ALA A 14 -10.13 1.86 5.01
CA ALA A 14 -10.48 1.90 6.42
C ALA A 14 -9.39 1.29 7.33
N LEU A 15 -8.41 0.59 6.77
CA LEU A 15 -7.32 0.01 7.55
C LEU A 15 -6.49 1.11 8.23
N ASN A 16 -6.20 0.87 9.50
CA ASN A 16 -5.37 1.69 10.35
C ASN A 16 -4.74 0.82 11.43
N LYS A 17 -3.90 1.42 12.28
CA LYS A 17 -3.18 0.73 13.35
C LYS A 17 -4.08 -0.01 14.36
N ASP A 18 -5.34 0.39 14.49
CA ASP A 18 -6.26 -0.10 15.53
C ASP A 18 -7.19 -1.21 15.01
N ASN A 19 -7.20 -1.51 13.69
CA ASN A 19 -8.08 -2.52 13.09
C ASN A 19 -7.37 -3.49 12.11
N LEU A 20 -6.08 -3.74 12.32
CA LEU A 20 -5.28 -4.61 11.45
C LEU A 20 -5.77 -6.06 11.36
N ASP A 21 -6.61 -6.50 12.30
CA ASP A 21 -7.26 -7.81 12.21
C ASP A 21 -8.15 -7.93 10.96
N GLN A 22 -8.68 -6.81 10.44
CA GLN A 22 -9.49 -6.76 9.21
C GLN A 22 -8.69 -7.09 7.95
N VAL A 23 -7.35 -7.06 8.00
CA VAL A 23 -6.49 -7.51 6.89
C VAL A 23 -6.82 -8.98 6.53
N ALA A 24 -7.13 -9.81 7.53
CA ALA A 24 -7.51 -11.20 7.30
C ALA A 24 -8.87 -11.36 6.61
N GLU A 25 -9.72 -10.34 6.61
CA GLU A 25 -11.01 -10.34 5.89
C GLU A 25 -10.82 -10.01 4.41
N LEU A 26 -9.84 -9.17 4.09
CA LEU A 26 -9.53 -8.71 2.73
C LEU A 26 -8.64 -9.68 1.96
N TYR A 27 -7.70 -10.33 2.65
CA TYR A 27 -6.66 -11.15 2.05
C TYR A 27 -6.76 -12.62 2.43
N SER A 28 -6.39 -13.47 1.47
CA SER A 28 -6.21 -14.90 1.67
C SER A 28 -4.91 -15.22 2.42
N GLU A 29 -4.82 -16.40 3.03
CA GLU A 29 -3.63 -16.84 3.77
C GLU A 29 -2.37 -16.91 2.88
N ASP A 30 -2.54 -17.26 1.60
CA ASP A 30 -1.51 -17.39 0.58
C ASP A 30 -1.26 -16.10 -0.23
N VAL A 31 -1.69 -14.94 0.29
CA VAL A 31 -1.55 -13.66 -0.41
C VAL A 31 -0.10 -13.35 -0.81
N SER A 32 0.08 -12.93 -2.05
CA SER A 32 1.30 -12.29 -2.54
C SER A 32 1.04 -10.80 -2.78
N PHE A 33 1.69 -9.95 -1.98
CA PHE A 33 1.65 -8.51 -2.08
C PHE A 33 3.00 -8.00 -2.61
N SER A 34 2.98 -7.15 -3.63
CA SER A 34 4.19 -6.52 -4.15
C SER A 34 3.95 -5.06 -4.50
N ASP A 35 4.87 -4.21 -4.06
CA ASP A 35 4.98 -2.82 -4.46
C ASP A 35 6.39 -2.58 -5.06
N PRO A 36 6.74 -1.38 -5.57
CA PRO A 36 8.07 -1.11 -6.13
C PRO A 36 9.25 -1.28 -5.16
N MET A 37 9.01 -1.37 -3.84
CA MET A 37 9.98 -1.44 -2.76
C MET A 37 9.98 -2.77 -2.00
N HIS A 38 8.84 -3.47 -1.94
CA HIS A 38 8.62 -4.66 -1.12
C HIS A 38 7.96 -5.79 -1.89
N ASP A 39 8.29 -7.02 -1.49
CA ASP A 39 7.61 -8.24 -1.92
C ASP A 39 7.32 -9.08 -0.67
N ILE A 40 6.04 -9.38 -0.44
CA ILE A 40 5.51 -9.94 0.80
C ILE A 40 4.66 -11.16 0.45
N HIS A 41 4.95 -12.26 1.13
CA HIS A 41 4.27 -13.54 0.91
C HIS A 41 3.65 -14.02 2.22
N GLY A 42 2.34 -14.29 2.18
CA GLY A 42 1.55 -14.81 3.28
C GLY A 42 0.93 -13.73 4.17
N LEU A 43 -0.27 -14.03 4.68
CA LEU A 43 -1.08 -13.10 5.48
C LEU A 43 -0.35 -12.62 6.75
N ALA A 44 0.36 -13.51 7.44
CA ALA A 44 1.09 -13.14 8.67
C ALA A 44 2.21 -12.13 8.40
N ALA A 45 2.89 -12.21 7.24
CA ALA A 45 3.90 -11.24 6.85
C ALA A 45 3.26 -9.90 6.46
N MET A 46 2.14 -9.96 5.75
CA MET A 46 1.35 -8.78 5.38
C MET A 46 0.85 -8.01 6.61
N GLN A 47 0.30 -8.69 7.61
CA GLN A 47 -0.14 -8.04 8.86
C GLN A 47 0.99 -7.33 9.59
N ARG A 48 2.18 -7.95 9.69
CA ARG A 48 3.36 -7.31 10.29
C ARG A 48 3.78 -6.06 9.52
N TYR A 49 3.80 -6.15 8.19
CA TYR A 49 4.15 -5.01 7.35
C TYR A 49 3.16 -3.84 7.53
N PHE A 50 1.85 -4.09 7.52
CA PHE A 50 0.86 -3.04 7.78
C PHE A 50 1.01 -2.46 9.20
N ALA A 51 1.29 -3.28 10.20
CA ALA A 51 1.54 -2.80 11.56
C ALA A 51 2.72 -1.82 11.62
N GLU A 52 3.82 -2.12 10.94
CA GLU A 52 4.99 -1.24 10.86
C GLU A 52 4.71 0.03 10.05
N LEU A 53 3.97 -0.08 8.94
CA LEU A 53 3.58 1.05 8.10
C LEU A 53 2.69 2.04 8.87
N TYR A 54 1.61 1.56 9.48
CA TYR A 54 0.65 2.40 10.20
C TYR A 54 1.15 2.90 11.56
N ALA A 55 2.16 2.27 12.16
CA ALA A 55 2.81 2.80 13.36
C ALA A 55 3.54 4.13 13.09
N ASN A 56 4.00 4.36 11.86
CA ASN A 56 4.91 5.45 11.51
C ASN A 56 4.29 6.55 10.64
N VAL A 57 3.14 6.29 10.01
CA VAL A 57 2.45 7.27 9.15
C VAL A 57 1.30 7.94 9.90
N ARG A 58 1.22 9.28 9.83
CA ARG A 58 0.04 10.04 10.28
C ARG A 58 -0.80 10.40 9.06
N ASP A 59 -2.13 10.34 9.21
CA ASP A 59 -3.08 10.77 8.19
C ASP A 59 -2.92 10.08 6.82
N LEU A 60 -2.68 8.76 6.79
CA LEU A 60 -2.70 7.99 5.55
C LEU A 60 -4.14 7.86 5.05
N HIS A 61 -4.40 8.27 3.81
CA HIS A 61 -5.70 8.21 3.19
C HIS A 61 -5.58 7.73 1.75
N PHE A 62 -6.55 6.94 1.30
CA PHE A 62 -6.65 6.47 -0.09
C PHE A 62 -7.97 6.94 -0.69
N ASP A 63 -7.88 7.75 -1.75
CA ASP A 63 -9.01 8.14 -2.59
C ASP A 63 -9.03 7.25 -3.83
N PHE A 64 -10.04 6.41 -3.97
CA PHE A 64 -10.20 5.51 -5.13
C PHE A 64 -11.11 6.14 -6.20
N HIS A 65 -10.63 6.20 -7.43
CA HIS A 65 -11.27 6.93 -8.53
C HIS A 65 -11.82 6.02 -9.64
N ALA A 66 -11.26 4.82 -9.81
CA ALA A 66 -11.71 3.87 -10.82
C ALA A 66 -11.63 2.42 -10.33
N PHE A 67 -12.56 1.59 -10.81
CA PHE A 67 -12.80 0.21 -10.37
C PHE A 67 -13.08 -0.68 -11.59
N ASP A 68 -12.03 -1.18 -12.23
CA ASP A 68 -12.13 -1.86 -13.51
C ASP A 68 -11.94 -3.37 -13.35
N GLU A 69 -13.04 -4.12 -13.40
CA GLU A 69 -13.00 -5.58 -13.46
C GLU A 69 -12.66 -6.02 -14.88
N VAL A 70 -11.50 -6.66 -15.06
CA VAL A 70 -11.00 -7.11 -16.37
C VAL A 70 -11.65 -8.43 -16.77
N ARG A 71 -11.81 -9.31 -15.78
CA ARG A 71 -12.47 -10.62 -15.89
C ARG A 71 -12.87 -11.08 -14.49
N PRO A 72 -13.74 -12.09 -14.36
CA PRO A 72 -14.11 -12.61 -13.05
C PRO A 72 -12.87 -12.96 -12.21
N GLY A 73 -12.75 -12.36 -11.03
CA GLY A 73 -11.62 -12.59 -10.12
C GLY A 73 -10.36 -11.76 -10.39
N GLU A 74 -10.39 -10.79 -11.31
CA GLU A 74 -9.22 -9.96 -11.64
C GLU A 74 -9.59 -8.54 -12.10
N GLY A 75 -8.88 -7.53 -11.61
CA GLY A 75 -9.24 -6.15 -11.85
C GLY A 75 -8.22 -5.14 -11.33
N TYR A 76 -8.47 -3.87 -11.67
CA TYR A 76 -7.63 -2.75 -11.33
C TYR A 76 -8.39 -1.73 -10.48
N LEU A 77 -7.64 -1.08 -9.59
CA LEU A 77 -8.06 0.10 -8.85
C LEU A 77 -7.13 1.25 -9.22
N VAL A 78 -7.69 2.42 -9.50
CA VAL A 78 -6.91 3.67 -9.65
C VAL A 78 -7.14 4.52 -8.42
N TRP A 79 -6.08 5.03 -7.81
CA TRP A 79 -6.17 5.73 -6.55
C TRP A 79 -5.16 6.88 -6.42
N THR A 80 -5.45 7.77 -5.47
CA THR A 80 -4.53 8.76 -4.94
C THR A 80 -4.34 8.51 -3.45
N MET A 81 -3.10 8.28 -3.04
CA MET A 81 -2.71 8.15 -1.65
C MET A 81 -2.29 9.52 -1.13
N SER A 82 -2.91 9.98 -0.05
CA SER A 82 -2.53 11.19 0.66
C SER A 82 -1.91 10.82 2.01
N TYR A 83 -0.79 11.43 2.39
CA TYR A 83 -0.23 11.26 3.74
C TYR A 83 0.45 12.52 4.24
N SER A 84 0.50 12.67 5.56
CA SER A 84 1.18 13.78 6.22
C SER A 84 2.25 13.24 7.17
N HIS A 85 3.40 13.88 7.22
CA HIS A 85 4.39 13.55 8.24
C HIS A 85 5.02 14.83 8.79
N PRO A 86 5.04 15.04 10.12
CA PRO A 86 5.51 16.30 10.72
C PRO A 86 6.95 16.68 10.34
N ARG A 87 7.78 15.67 10.03
CA ARG A 87 9.19 15.87 9.63
C ARG A 87 9.40 16.00 8.11
N LEU A 88 8.34 15.89 7.30
CA LEU A 88 8.39 15.93 5.84
C LEU A 88 7.63 17.13 5.31
N ALA A 89 8.18 17.82 4.31
CA ALA A 89 7.55 18.97 3.65
C ALA A 89 6.97 20.06 4.58
N GLY A 90 7.45 20.17 5.83
CA GLY A 90 6.90 21.08 6.84
C GLY A 90 5.53 20.67 7.40
N GLY A 91 5.17 19.38 7.33
CA GLY A 91 3.85 18.86 7.72
C GLY A 91 2.79 18.98 6.63
N ARG A 92 3.16 19.37 5.40
CA ARG A 92 2.22 19.42 4.27
C ARG A 92 1.81 18.00 3.84
N THR A 93 0.56 17.86 3.42
CA THR A 93 0.04 16.64 2.81
C THR A 93 0.72 16.39 1.47
N ILE A 94 1.25 15.18 1.32
CA ILE A 94 1.85 14.66 0.09
C ILE A 94 0.79 13.80 -0.59
N ARG A 95 0.71 13.87 -1.93
CA ARG A 95 -0.19 13.06 -2.74
C ARG A 95 0.59 12.22 -3.73
N VAL A 96 0.23 10.96 -3.85
CA VAL A 96 0.86 10.00 -4.76
C VAL A 96 -0.25 9.33 -5.55
N GLU A 97 -0.16 9.38 -6.87
CA GLU A 97 -1.07 8.66 -7.77
C GLU A 97 -0.53 7.26 -8.04
N GLY A 98 -1.44 6.30 -8.12
CA GLY A 98 -1.09 4.91 -8.36
C GLY A 98 -2.26 4.07 -8.84
N CYS A 99 -1.96 2.82 -9.14
CA CYS A 99 -2.96 1.81 -9.41
C CYS A 99 -2.58 0.46 -8.80
N SER A 100 -3.60 -0.28 -8.37
CA SER A 100 -3.44 -1.63 -7.83
C SER A 100 -4.02 -2.64 -8.82
N HIS A 101 -3.26 -3.70 -9.09
CA HIS A 101 -3.74 -4.89 -9.79
C HIS A 101 -4.08 -5.97 -8.77
N LEU A 102 -5.33 -6.42 -8.79
CA LEU A 102 -5.87 -7.38 -7.85
C LEU A 102 -6.29 -8.67 -8.53
N LYS A 103 -6.04 -9.79 -7.87
CA LYS A 103 -6.68 -11.08 -8.17
C LYS A 103 -7.31 -11.66 -6.92
N TRP A 104 -8.53 -12.15 -7.06
CA TRP A 104 -9.34 -12.65 -5.96
C TRP A 104 -10.10 -13.92 -6.33
N ARG A 105 -10.42 -14.69 -5.28
CA ARG A 105 -11.44 -15.74 -5.30
C ARG A 105 -12.61 -15.21 -4.47
N ASP A 106 -12.59 -15.54 -3.17
CA ASP A 106 -13.43 -14.88 -2.15
C ASP A 106 -12.69 -13.74 -1.45
N LYS A 107 -11.36 -13.83 -1.39
CA LYS A 107 -10.42 -12.83 -0.86
C LYS A 107 -9.30 -12.59 -1.86
N VAL A 108 -8.57 -11.49 -1.68
CA VAL A 108 -7.42 -11.17 -2.52
C VAL A 108 -6.26 -12.11 -2.21
N TYR A 109 -5.75 -12.78 -3.25
CA TYR A 109 -4.56 -13.63 -3.16
C TYR A 109 -3.36 -13.05 -3.91
N ARG A 110 -3.59 -12.04 -4.75
CA ARG A 110 -2.52 -11.27 -5.36
C ARG A 110 -2.89 -9.80 -5.37
N HIS A 111 -2.00 -9.00 -4.82
CA HIS A 111 -2.09 -7.55 -4.82
C HIS A 111 -0.78 -6.99 -5.33
N ARG A 112 -0.82 -6.25 -6.44
CA ARG A 112 0.35 -5.56 -6.95
C ARG A 112 0.09 -4.08 -7.11
N ASP A 113 0.88 -3.27 -6.42
CA ASP A 113 0.79 -1.82 -6.50
C ASP A 113 1.80 -1.26 -7.49
N TYR A 114 1.31 -0.39 -8.35
CA TYR A 114 2.09 0.40 -9.29
C TYR A 114 1.92 1.87 -8.94
N PHE A 115 2.97 2.47 -8.40
CA PHE A 115 3.05 3.91 -8.19
C PHE A 115 4.47 4.37 -8.44
N ASP A 116 4.64 5.66 -8.69
CA ASP A 116 5.98 6.23 -8.90
C ASP A 116 6.71 6.37 -7.55
N ALA A 117 7.44 5.33 -7.18
CA ALA A 117 8.34 5.36 -6.03
C ALA A 117 9.44 6.43 -6.18
N GLY A 118 9.79 6.81 -7.41
CA GLY A 118 10.72 7.89 -7.70
C GLY A 118 10.16 9.25 -7.29
N ALA A 119 8.91 9.56 -7.62
CA ALA A 119 8.22 10.76 -7.14
C ALA A 119 8.08 10.76 -5.59
N LEU A 120 7.82 9.59 -5.00
CA LEU A 120 7.74 9.40 -3.54
C LEU A 120 9.10 9.57 -2.85
N LEU A 121 10.19 9.10 -3.47
CA LEU A 121 11.56 9.12 -2.95
C LEU A 121 12.31 10.44 -3.22
N TYR A 122 12.11 11.07 -4.38
CA TYR A 122 12.86 12.28 -4.78
C TYR A 122 12.29 13.56 -4.17
N GLU A 123 10.98 13.66 -3.96
CA GLU A 123 10.40 14.95 -3.57
C GLU A 123 10.25 15.11 -2.05
N HIS A 124 10.04 14.04 -1.27
CA HIS A 124 9.49 14.23 0.09
C HIS A 124 10.00 13.33 1.23
N LEU A 125 11.08 12.56 1.09
CA LEU A 125 11.73 11.84 2.22
C LEU A 125 13.21 12.25 2.40
N PRO A 126 13.54 13.28 3.21
CA PRO A 126 14.93 13.63 3.54
C PRO A 126 15.60 12.65 4.52
N ILE A 127 14.91 11.59 4.96
CA ILE A 127 15.42 10.67 6.01
C ILE A 127 16.09 9.41 5.41
N MET A 128 15.80 9.05 4.15
CA MET A 128 16.35 7.84 3.51
C MET A 128 17.72 8.04 2.83
N GLY A 129 18.33 9.23 2.92
CA GLY A 129 19.72 9.41 2.50
C GLY A 129 20.72 8.64 3.39
N ARG A 130 20.45 8.50 4.70
CA ARG A 130 21.37 7.85 5.65
C ARG A 130 21.22 6.33 5.69
N ALA A 131 20.01 5.78 5.55
CA ALA A 131 19.78 4.33 5.58
C ALA A 131 20.39 3.63 4.36
N ILE A 132 20.24 4.21 3.16
CA ILE A 132 20.86 3.68 1.92
C ILE A 132 22.37 3.87 1.94
N HIS A 133 22.89 5.00 2.47
CA HIS A 133 24.33 5.20 2.64
C HIS A 133 24.93 4.19 3.65
N TRP A 134 24.21 3.89 4.73
CA TRP A 134 24.62 2.89 5.73
C TRP A 134 24.60 1.47 5.15
N LEU A 135 23.62 1.13 4.32
CA LEU A 135 23.52 -0.17 3.65
C LEU A 135 24.62 -0.35 2.57
N LYS A 136 24.90 0.69 1.78
CA LYS A 136 26.01 0.66 0.79
C LYS A 136 27.39 0.57 1.44
N LYS A 137 27.58 1.12 2.64
CA LYS A 137 28.85 1.04 3.38
C LYS A 137 29.09 -0.31 4.06
N ARG A 138 28.07 -1.17 4.16
CA ARG A 138 28.15 -2.52 4.74
C ARG A 138 28.24 -3.64 3.69
N LEU A 139 27.99 -3.31 2.43
CA LEU A 139 28.14 -4.21 1.27
C LEU A 139 29.37 -3.86 0.43
N GLY A 140 30.30 -3.08 0.99
CA GLY A 140 31.66 -2.89 0.52
C GLY A 140 32.65 -3.38 1.57
#